data_AF-F9PKP7-F1
#
_entry.id   AF-F9PKP7-F1
#
_cell.length_a   1.000
_cell.length_b   1.000
_cell.length_c   1.000
_cell.angle_alpha   90.00
_cell.angle_beta   90.00
_cell.angle_gamma   90.00
#
_symmetry.space_group_name_H-M   'P 1'
#
loop_
_entity.id
_entity.type
_entity.pdbx_description
1 polymer ?
#
loop_
_entity_poly.entity_id
_entity_poly.type
_entity_poly.pdbx_seq_one_letter_code
_entity_poly.pdbx_strand_id
1 'polypeptide(L)'
;MTRSLARLSGRCRVASALGAGALAASLALAGCSSSSPKGGGTIPPLNTAGASSGSTAPASASGGASTGASGAANAGAVSAESLSDPDLGYTVVSIPQGLDATKTKVLQDYIAYDKATWRVWFTREGLGEALNRSTGSTHEDIQKSYEIMTAYDVPPVIIGVGGIDLSEDAKSADVTVCSDRTQMKATDFQGNDVTQKSTQNRVALLVRMVPRDDGVWITQSETVLSMNECTAETGK
;
A
#
# COMPACT_ATOMS: atom_id res chain seq x y z
N MET A 1 -46.46 -20.19 -2.31
CA MET A 1 -45.49 -19.17 -2.74
C MET A 1 -44.54 -18.87 -1.57
N THR A 2 -43.49 -19.66 -1.45
CA THR A 2 -42.45 -19.53 -0.44
C THR A 2 -41.39 -18.57 -0.96
N ARG A 3 -41.27 -17.40 -0.33
CA ARG A 3 -40.27 -16.38 -0.70
C ARG A 3 -38.90 -16.86 -0.23
N SER A 4 -38.02 -17.17 -1.19
CA SER A 4 -36.62 -17.48 -0.94
C SER A 4 -35.89 -16.20 -0.54
N LEU A 5 -35.45 -16.11 0.71
CA LEU A 5 -34.54 -15.06 1.17
C LEU A 5 -33.12 -15.48 0.75
N ALA A 6 -32.69 -14.98 -0.41
CA ALA A 6 -31.28 -15.00 -0.79
C ALA A 6 -30.51 -14.15 0.24
N ARG A 7 -29.90 -14.81 1.22
CA ARG A 7 -28.93 -14.18 2.12
C ARG A 7 -27.70 -13.84 1.28
N LEU A 8 -27.56 -12.56 0.92
CA LEU A 8 -26.29 -12.02 0.45
C LEU A 8 -25.28 -12.13 1.60
N SER A 9 -24.44 -13.16 1.57
CA SER A 9 -23.20 -13.23 2.35
C SER A 9 -22.17 -12.26 1.77
N GLY A 10 -22.47 -10.97 1.87
CA GLY A 10 -21.48 -9.91 1.67
C GLY A 10 -20.42 -10.03 2.76
N ARG A 11 -19.21 -10.41 2.35
CA ARG A 11 -17.97 -10.45 3.17
C ARG A 11 -17.77 -9.08 3.86
N CYS A 12 -18.36 -8.86 5.02
CA CYS A 12 -18.12 -7.69 5.87
C CYS A 12 -16.79 -7.86 6.60
N ARG A 13 -15.70 -7.39 6.00
CA ARG A 13 -14.47 -7.01 6.75
C ARG A 13 -14.48 -5.54 7.20
N VAL A 14 -15.60 -4.82 7.05
CA VAL A 14 -15.72 -3.45 7.57
C VAL A 14 -17.19 -3.22 7.94
N ALA A 15 -17.54 -3.37 9.21
CA ALA A 15 -18.80 -2.86 9.74
C ALA A 15 -18.62 -1.37 10.01
N SER A 16 -18.81 -0.54 9.00
CA SER A 16 -18.80 0.92 9.16
C SER A 16 -19.95 1.35 10.06
N ALA A 17 -19.65 1.77 11.28
CA ALA A 17 -20.59 2.50 12.13
C ALA A 17 -20.80 3.90 11.51
N LEU A 18 -21.88 4.07 10.75
CA LEU A 18 -22.38 5.37 10.30
C LEU A 18 -22.95 6.12 11.51
N GLY A 19 -22.10 6.87 12.20
CA GLY A 19 -22.50 7.90 13.15
C GLY A 19 -22.95 9.14 12.40
N ALA A 20 -24.26 9.39 12.36
CA ALA A 20 -24.84 10.62 11.83
C ALA A 20 -24.51 11.80 12.77
N GLY A 21 -23.52 12.60 12.41
CA GLY A 21 -23.24 13.90 13.01
C GLY A 21 -23.70 15.01 12.08
N ALA A 22 -24.83 15.66 12.41
CA ALA A 22 -25.29 16.87 11.73
C ALA A 22 -24.39 18.05 12.14
N LEU A 23 -23.63 18.61 11.20
CA LEU A 23 -22.94 19.89 11.37
C LEU A 23 -23.62 20.95 10.51
N ALA A 24 -24.29 21.88 11.21
CA ALA A 24 -24.72 23.16 10.70
C ALA A 24 -23.57 24.15 10.81
N ALA A 25 -23.22 24.82 9.71
CA ALA A 25 -22.62 26.16 9.73
C ALA A 25 -22.69 26.79 8.34
N SER A 26 -23.58 27.74 8.18
CA SER A 26 -23.62 28.69 7.07
C SER A 26 -22.49 29.70 7.22
N LEU A 27 -21.71 29.95 6.17
CA LEU A 27 -21.10 31.25 5.90
C LEU A 27 -20.96 31.44 4.39
N ALA A 28 -21.80 32.34 3.86
CA ALA A 28 -21.56 33.02 2.60
C ALA A 28 -20.46 34.06 2.83
N LEU A 29 -19.54 34.20 1.88
CA LEU A 29 -18.87 35.47 1.57
C LEU A 29 -18.38 35.43 0.11
N ALA A 30 -18.76 36.48 -0.59
CA ALA A 30 -18.51 36.76 -2.00
C ALA A 30 -17.14 37.43 -2.22
N GLY A 31 -16.75 37.57 -3.50
CA GLY A 31 -15.75 38.56 -3.95
C GLY A 31 -14.58 37.90 -4.69
N CYS A 32 -14.65 37.70 -6.01
CA CYS A 32 -14.36 38.67 -7.08
C CYS A 32 -12.85 38.90 -7.34
N SER A 33 -12.37 38.21 -8.38
CA SER A 33 -11.57 38.68 -9.54
C SER A 33 -10.64 39.91 -9.42
N SER A 34 -9.42 39.76 -9.98
CA SER A 34 -8.83 40.57 -11.08
C SER A 34 -7.29 40.64 -10.97
N SER A 35 -6.56 40.13 -11.97
CA SER A 35 -5.92 40.85 -13.10
C SER A 35 -4.48 41.31 -12.84
N SER A 36 -3.57 40.84 -13.70
CA SER A 36 -2.16 41.23 -13.82
C SER A 36 -1.95 42.67 -14.33
N PRO A 37 -0.75 43.24 -14.11
CA PRO A 37 0.09 43.72 -15.22
C PRO A 37 1.56 43.26 -15.04
N LYS A 38 2.26 42.74 -16.06
CA LYS A 38 2.92 43.41 -17.19
C LYS A 38 4.06 44.36 -16.77
N GLY A 39 5.27 43.81 -16.76
CA GLY A 39 6.55 44.52 -16.99
C GLY A 39 7.47 43.52 -17.71
N GLY A 40 8.09 43.77 -18.87
CA GLY A 40 8.42 45.04 -19.50
C GLY A 40 9.91 45.30 -19.31
N GLY A 41 10.77 44.66 -20.10
CA GLY A 41 12.22 44.87 -20.08
C GLY A 41 12.92 44.13 -21.22
N THR A 42 13.21 44.87 -22.28
CA THR A 42 13.79 44.46 -23.57
C THR A 42 15.29 44.81 -23.68
N ILE A 43 16.13 43.82 -24.10
CA ILE A 43 17.10 43.88 -25.25
C ILE A 43 18.40 44.73 -25.09
N PRO A 44 19.60 44.42 -25.70
CA PRO A 44 20.23 43.16 -26.15
C PRO A 44 21.82 43.20 -26.09
N PRO A 45 22.63 42.65 -27.05
CA PRO A 45 23.66 41.65 -26.76
C PRO A 45 25.12 42.12 -26.97
N LEU A 46 26.08 41.25 -26.66
CA LEU A 46 27.42 41.35 -27.25
C LEU A 46 27.84 40.02 -27.88
N ASN A 47 28.24 40.15 -29.14
CA ASN A 47 28.79 39.14 -30.02
C ASN A 47 30.17 38.68 -29.55
N THR A 48 30.50 37.41 -29.79
CA THR A 48 31.87 37.04 -30.21
C THR A 48 31.75 35.94 -31.25
N ALA A 49 32.27 36.25 -32.44
CA ALA A 49 32.36 35.40 -33.61
C ALA A 49 33.78 34.83 -33.75
N GLY A 50 33.89 33.73 -34.50
CA GLY A 50 35.14 33.18 -35.06
C GLY A 50 35.33 31.70 -34.72
N ALA A 51 34.77 30.76 -35.50
CA ALA A 51 35.33 30.14 -36.73
C ALA A 51 36.42 29.08 -36.43
N SER A 52 36.50 27.91 -37.07
CA SER A 52 35.66 27.18 -38.03
C SER A 52 36.17 25.72 -38.15
N SER A 53 35.30 24.86 -38.71
CA SER A 53 35.57 23.70 -39.57
C SER A 53 36.32 22.45 -39.07
N GLY A 54 35.63 21.30 -39.23
CA GLY A 54 36.24 19.97 -39.30
C GLY A 54 35.22 18.83 -39.23
N SER A 55 34.45 18.62 -40.30
CA SER A 55 33.49 17.51 -40.44
C SER A 55 34.14 16.13 -40.41
N THR A 56 33.51 15.16 -39.74
CA THR A 56 33.17 13.81 -40.27
C THR A 56 32.40 13.02 -39.20
N ALA A 57 31.24 12.49 -39.60
CA ALA A 57 30.47 11.45 -38.91
C ALA A 57 30.59 10.15 -39.74
N PRO A 58 30.00 9.00 -39.36
CA PRO A 58 29.59 8.52 -38.04
C PRO A 58 30.23 7.14 -37.72
N ALA A 59 30.21 6.71 -36.46
CA ALA A 59 30.31 5.28 -36.14
C ALA A 59 29.50 4.96 -34.89
N SER A 60 28.43 4.19 -35.09
CA SER A 60 27.72 3.48 -34.04
C SER A 60 28.61 2.38 -33.46
N ALA A 61 28.79 2.37 -32.14
CA ALA A 61 29.09 1.16 -31.38
C ALA A 61 28.54 1.33 -29.96
N SER A 62 27.40 0.68 -29.75
CA SER A 62 26.84 0.29 -28.46
C SER A 62 27.86 -0.46 -27.61
N GLY A 63 28.04 -0.03 -26.37
CA GLY A 63 28.89 -0.71 -25.40
C GLY A 63 29.07 0.12 -24.13
N GLY A 64 27.97 0.64 -23.58
CA GLY A 64 27.98 1.33 -22.30
C GLY A 64 28.34 0.35 -21.19
N ALA A 65 29.63 0.29 -20.86
CA ALA A 65 30.07 -0.14 -19.55
C ALA A 65 29.55 0.89 -18.52
N SER A 66 28.60 0.47 -17.70
CA SER A 66 28.29 1.14 -16.44
C SER A 66 28.07 0.05 -15.41
N THR A 67 29.18 -0.59 -15.01
CA THR A 67 29.32 -1.18 -13.69
C THR A 67 29.31 -0.05 -12.67
N GLY A 68 28.12 0.46 -12.36
CA GLY A 68 27.86 1.27 -11.18
C GLY A 68 27.73 0.38 -9.95
N ALA A 69 28.72 -0.46 -9.70
CA ALA A 69 28.89 -1.13 -8.41
C ALA A 69 29.50 -0.11 -7.44
N SER A 70 28.67 0.81 -6.95
CA SER A 70 29.00 1.66 -5.81
C SER A 70 28.81 0.81 -4.56
N GLY A 71 29.84 0.06 -4.21
CA GLY A 71 29.96 -0.63 -2.94
C GLY A 71 30.03 0.38 -1.80
N ALA A 72 28.87 0.74 -1.25
CA ALA A 72 28.73 0.87 0.19
C ALA A 72 28.17 -0.47 0.66
N ALA A 73 28.94 -1.21 1.44
CA ALA A 73 28.41 -2.33 2.22
C ALA A 73 27.43 -1.73 3.24
N ASN A 74 26.20 -1.47 2.80
CA ASN A 74 25.11 -1.04 3.66
C ASN A 74 24.66 -2.30 4.40
N ALA A 75 24.76 -2.30 5.72
CA ALA A 75 24.06 -3.28 6.53
C ALA A 75 22.59 -3.33 6.07
N GLY A 76 22.19 -4.46 5.47
CA GLY A 76 20.87 -4.82 4.93
C GLY A 76 19.87 -3.68 4.68
N ALA A 77 19.94 -3.01 3.53
CA ALA A 77 18.83 -2.18 3.08
C ALA A 77 17.63 -3.09 2.76
N VAL A 78 16.48 -2.80 3.37
CA VAL A 78 15.22 -3.52 3.12
C VAL A 78 14.77 -3.23 1.68
N SER A 79 14.51 -4.29 0.91
CA SER A 79 13.95 -4.21 -0.45
C SER A 79 12.57 -4.86 -0.51
N ALA A 80 11.77 -4.50 -1.52
CA ALA A 80 10.46 -5.11 -1.75
C ALA A 80 10.58 -6.64 -1.96
N GLU A 81 11.60 -7.06 -2.71
CA GLU A 81 11.90 -8.48 -2.94
C GLU A 81 12.23 -9.19 -1.63
N SER A 82 13.04 -8.58 -0.76
CA SER A 82 13.41 -9.16 0.55
C SER A 82 12.22 -9.31 1.52
N LEU A 83 11.14 -8.56 1.30
CA LEU A 83 9.93 -8.57 2.11
C LEU A 83 8.88 -9.58 1.62
N SER A 84 9.00 -10.01 0.35
CA SER A 84 8.12 -10.98 -0.29
C SER A 84 8.27 -12.39 0.30
N ASP A 85 7.28 -13.24 0.06
CA ASP A 85 7.27 -14.65 0.46
C ASP A 85 6.61 -15.48 -0.67
N PRO A 86 7.42 -16.03 -1.60
CA PRO A 86 6.92 -16.79 -2.74
C PRO A 86 6.16 -18.06 -2.35
N ASP A 87 6.50 -18.70 -1.23
CA ASP A 87 5.84 -19.91 -0.76
C ASP A 87 4.40 -19.61 -0.27
N LEU A 88 4.15 -18.38 0.17
CA LEU A 88 2.82 -17.87 0.46
C LEU A 88 2.12 -17.22 -0.75
N GLY A 89 2.79 -17.13 -1.90
CA GLY A 89 2.32 -16.33 -3.04
C GLY A 89 2.04 -14.87 -2.66
N TYR A 90 2.85 -14.34 -1.75
CA TYR A 90 2.79 -12.99 -1.23
C TYR A 90 3.94 -12.17 -1.82
N THR A 91 3.61 -11.18 -2.65
CA THR A 91 4.63 -10.39 -3.37
C THR A 91 4.53 -8.93 -3.00
N VAL A 92 5.61 -8.35 -2.49
CA VAL A 92 5.76 -6.90 -2.33
C VAL A 92 6.46 -6.37 -3.57
N VAL A 93 5.85 -5.38 -4.23
CA VAL A 93 6.39 -4.80 -5.48
C VAL A 93 6.80 -3.34 -5.35
N SER A 94 6.37 -2.66 -4.28
CA SER A 94 6.82 -1.30 -3.98
C SER A 94 6.84 -1.01 -2.48
N ILE A 95 7.82 -0.21 -2.07
CA ILE A 95 7.98 0.31 -0.71
C ILE A 95 8.45 1.79 -0.77
N PRO A 96 8.22 2.60 0.28
CA PRO A 96 8.69 3.98 0.28
C PRO A 96 10.22 4.04 0.32
N GLN A 97 10.79 5.05 -0.33
CA GLN A 97 12.24 5.30 -0.30
C GLN A 97 12.63 6.20 0.88
N GLY A 98 13.91 6.19 1.25
CA GLY A 98 14.45 7.12 2.25
C GLY A 98 13.89 6.94 3.65
N LEU A 99 13.46 5.73 4.01
CA LEU A 99 12.97 5.43 5.35
C LEU A 99 14.13 5.51 6.36
N ASP A 100 13.88 6.21 7.47
CA ASP A 100 14.76 6.13 8.65
C ASP A 100 14.62 4.77 9.35
N ALA A 101 15.41 4.54 10.40
CA ALA A 101 15.41 3.28 11.13
C ALA A 101 14.04 2.94 11.74
N THR A 102 13.31 3.93 12.25
CA THR A 102 12.00 3.72 12.88
C THR A 102 10.96 3.35 11.83
N LYS A 103 10.86 4.09 10.72
CA LYS A 103 9.93 3.79 9.64
C LYS A 103 10.28 2.47 8.94
N THR A 104 11.56 2.14 8.82
CA THR A 104 12.00 0.83 8.31
C THR A 104 11.50 -0.30 9.21
N LYS A 105 11.57 -0.12 10.53
CA LYS A 105 11.04 -1.11 11.47
C LYS A 105 9.52 -1.24 11.40
N VAL A 106 8.79 -0.12 11.30
CA VAL A 106 7.33 -0.13 11.07
C VAL A 106 6.99 -0.90 9.79
N LEU A 107 7.69 -0.67 8.69
CA LEU A 107 7.51 -1.40 7.43
C LEU A 107 7.68 -2.91 7.61
N GLN A 108 8.77 -3.33 8.25
CA GLN A 108 9.07 -4.75 8.46
C GLN A 108 8.01 -5.43 9.34
N ASP A 109 7.63 -4.77 10.44
CA ASP A 109 6.64 -5.28 11.38
C ASP A 109 5.23 -5.33 10.74
N TYR A 110 4.87 -4.33 9.93
CA TYR A 110 3.65 -4.34 9.12
C TYR A 110 3.61 -5.53 8.16
N ILE A 111 4.67 -5.73 7.37
CA ILE A 111 4.72 -6.84 6.41
C ILE A 111 4.69 -8.18 7.13
N ALA A 112 5.30 -8.29 8.31
CA ALA A 112 5.22 -9.50 9.11
C ALA A 112 3.78 -9.75 9.63
N TYR A 113 3.06 -8.71 10.02
CA TYR A 113 1.62 -8.79 10.33
C TYR A 113 0.79 -9.22 9.11
N ASP A 114 1.00 -8.58 7.95
CA ASP A 114 0.22 -8.83 6.74
C ASP A 114 0.46 -10.25 6.22
N LYS A 115 1.70 -10.77 6.25
CA LYS A 115 1.99 -12.18 5.95
C LYS A 115 1.36 -13.14 6.95
N ALA A 116 1.37 -12.83 8.24
CA ALA A 116 0.75 -13.67 9.26
C ALA A 116 -0.77 -13.78 9.04
N THR A 117 -1.45 -12.65 8.76
CA THR A 117 -2.89 -12.68 8.45
C THR A 117 -3.18 -13.34 7.11
N TRP A 118 -2.36 -13.11 6.08
CA TRP A 118 -2.49 -13.77 4.78
C TRP A 118 -2.39 -15.30 4.91
N ARG A 119 -1.44 -15.81 5.71
CA ARG A 119 -1.34 -17.25 6.01
C ARG A 119 -2.64 -17.79 6.62
N VAL A 120 -3.29 -17.05 7.52
CA VAL A 120 -4.59 -17.44 8.07
C VAL A 120 -5.65 -17.57 6.96
N TRP A 121 -5.73 -16.64 6.03
CA TRP A 121 -6.75 -16.69 4.97
C TRP A 121 -6.45 -17.77 3.92
N PHE A 122 -5.17 -18.03 3.66
CA PHE A 122 -4.71 -19.03 2.71
C PHE A 122 -4.77 -20.46 3.24
N THR A 123 -4.43 -20.68 4.51
CA THR A 123 -4.22 -22.02 5.09
C THR A 123 -5.14 -22.35 6.25
N ARG A 124 -5.79 -21.34 6.86
CA ARG A 124 -6.47 -21.43 8.16
C ARG A 124 -5.55 -21.80 9.33
N GLU A 125 -4.24 -21.77 9.13
CA GLU A 125 -3.24 -21.95 10.18
C GLU A 125 -2.65 -20.60 10.61
N GLY A 126 -1.93 -20.58 11.73
CA GLY A 126 -1.22 -19.37 12.16
C GLY A 126 -2.07 -18.29 12.85
N LEU A 127 -3.30 -18.60 13.26
CA LEU A 127 -4.18 -17.62 13.94
C LEU A 127 -3.50 -16.98 15.17
N GLY A 128 -2.83 -17.78 16.00
CA GLY A 128 -2.14 -17.26 17.18
C GLY A 128 -1.05 -16.24 16.85
N GLU A 129 -0.34 -16.42 15.73
CA GLU A 129 0.66 -15.45 15.26
C GLU A 129 -0.01 -14.15 14.80
N ALA A 130 -1.07 -14.25 13.98
CA ALA A 130 -1.82 -13.09 13.50
C ALA A 130 -2.43 -12.28 14.67
N LEU A 131 -2.98 -12.96 15.68
CA LEU A 131 -3.52 -12.33 16.88
C LEU A 131 -2.42 -11.69 17.74
N ASN A 132 -1.23 -12.30 17.84
CA ASN A 132 -0.10 -11.72 18.57
C ASN A 132 0.48 -10.47 17.87
N ARG A 133 0.23 -10.29 16.57
CA ARG A 133 0.63 -9.12 15.77
C ARG A 133 -0.47 -8.07 15.61
N SER A 134 -1.59 -8.22 16.33
CA SER A 134 -2.71 -7.29 16.26
C SER A 134 -3.25 -6.94 17.65
N THR A 135 -3.90 -5.79 17.72
CA THR A 135 -4.62 -5.29 18.89
C THR A 135 -5.86 -4.53 18.41
N GLY A 136 -6.66 -4.00 19.34
CA GLY A 136 -7.84 -3.19 19.01
C GLY A 136 -8.83 -3.88 18.07
N SER A 137 -9.43 -3.09 17.18
CA SER A 137 -10.46 -3.59 16.26
C SER A 137 -9.91 -4.63 15.28
N THR A 138 -8.65 -4.48 14.84
CA THR A 138 -8.03 -5.45 13.93
C THR A 138 -7.97 -6.85 14.57
N HIS A 139 -7.63 -6.94 15.86
CA HIS A 139 -7.58 -8.23 16.56
C HIS A 139 -8.95 -8.92 16.61
N GLU A 140 -10.00 -8.14 16.94
CA GLU A 140 -11.39 -8.62 16.97
C GLU A 140 -11.87 -9.05 15.58
N ASP A 141 -11.54 -8.28 14.54
CA ASP A 141 -11.93 -8.57 13.16
C ASP A 141 -11.25 -9.83 12.61
N ILE A 142 -9.99 -10.07 12.98
CA ILE A 142 -9.27 -11.31 12.62
C ILE A 142 -9.96 -12.52 13.25
N GLN A 143 -10.23 -12.47 14.56
CA GLN A 143 -10.87 -13.57 15.26
C GLN A 143 -12.26 -13.87 14.68
N LYS A 144 -13.08 -12.84 14.51
CA LYS A 144 -14.42 -12.98 13.95
C LYS A 144 -14.39 -13.53 12.52
N SER A 145 -13.49 -13.01 11.68
CA SER A 145 -13.33 -13.49 10.30
C SER A 145 -12.88 -14.94 10.23
N TYR A 146 -12.02 -15.37 11.16
CA TYR A 146 -11.56 -16.76 11.26
C TYR A 146 -12.70 -17.71 11.65
N GLU A 147 -13.52 -17.33 12.62
CA GLU A 147 -14.65 -18.14 13.11
C GLU A 147 -15.71 -18.37 12.03
N ILE A 148 -15.98 -17.35 11.19
CA ILE A 148 -17.01 -17.41 10.15
C ILE A 148 -16.47 -17.80 8.77
N MET A 149 -15.18 -18.08 8.64
CA MET A 149 -14.56 -18.47 7.38
C MET A 149 -15.19 -19.74 6.81
N THR A 150 -15.50 -19.72 5.51
CA THR A 150 -16.06 -20.86 4.77
C THR A 150 -15.23 -21.28 3.55
N ALA A 151 -14.18 -20.53 3.24
CA ALA A 151 -13.32 -20.73 2.08
C ALA A 151 -11.91 -20.20 2.37
N TYR A 152 -10.93 -20.80 1.71
CA TYR A 152 -9.56 -20.30 1.61
C TYR A 152 -9.46 -19.25 0.51
N ASP A 153 -8.72 -18.19 0.76
CA ASP A 153 -8.23 -17.32 -0.31
C ASP A 153 -7.03 -18.02 -0.96
N VAL A 154 -6.97 -18.03 -2.30
CA VAL A 154 -5.93 -18.74 -3.05
C VAL A 154 -5.01 -17.70 -3.72
N PRO A 155 -3.68 -17.78 -3.53
CA PRO A 155 -2.71 -16.84 -4.07
C PRO A 155 -2.83 -16.62 -5.59
N PRO A 156 -2.31 -15.48 -6.11
CA PRO A 156 -1.40 -14.54 -5.44
C PRO A 156 -2.10 -13.33 -4.78
N VAL A 157 -1.36 -12.68 -3.87
CA VAL A 157 -1.62 -11.30 -3.43
C VAL A 157 -0.39 -10.44 -3.71
N ILE A 158 -0.62 -9.24 -4.26
CA ILE A 158 0.44 -8.27 -4.58
C ILE A 158 0.25 -7.04 -3.69
N ILE A 159 1.33 -6.60 -3.04
CA ILE A 159 1.33 -5.55 -2.04
C ILE A 159 2.24 -4.40 -2.49
N GLY A 160 1.72 -3.19 -2.40
CA GLY A 160 2.50 -1.96 -2.50
C GLY A 160 2.33 -1.12 -1.24
N VAL A 161 3.43 -0.73 -0.61
CA VAL A 161 3.42 0.20 0.53
C VAL A 161 3.75 1.59 0.03
N GLY A 162 2.78 2.50 0.09
CA GLY A 162 2.89 3.84 -0.48
C GLY A 162 3.52 4.86 0.47
N GLY A 163 3.32 4.72 1.78
CA GLY A 163 3.81 5.69 2.76
C GLY A 163 3.75 5.19 4.20
N ILE A 164 4.59 5.77 5.05
CA ILE A 164 4.66 5.52 6.48
C ILE A 164 4.80 6.87 7.19
N ASP A 165 3.78 7.22 7.96
CA ASP A 165 3.68 8.48 8.69
C ASP A 165 3.68 8.20 10.19
N LEU A 166 4.72 8.66 10.88
CA LEU A 166 4.82 8.56 12.34
C LEU A 166 4.06 9.71 12.98
N SER A 167 3.37 9.44 14.09
CA SER A 167 2.84 10.51 14.94
C SER A 167 3.98 11.32 15.55
N GLU A 168 3.71 12.59 15.91
CA GLU A 168 4.70 13.50 16.50
C GLU A 168 5.32 12.93 17.79
N ASP A 169 4.53 12.17 18.56
CA ASP A 169 4.98 11.50 19.79
C ASP A 169 5.52 10.09 19.57
N ALA A 170 5.60 9.64 18.32
CA ALA A 170 6.02 8.30 17.90
C ALA A 170 5.29 7.14 18.59
N LYS A 171 4.07 7.38 19.10
CA LYS A 171 3.22 6.33 19.71
C LYS A 171 2.31 5.62 18.72
N SER A 172 2.27 6.10 17.48
CA SER A 172 1.54 5.44 16.39
C SER A 172 2.23 5.70 15.06
N ALA A 173 1.97 4.83 14.10
CA ALA A 173 2.35 5.01 12.71
C ALA A 173 1.17 4.64 11.81
N ASP A 174 0.89 5.44 10.80
CA ASP A 174 -0.10 5.11 9.78
C ASP A 174 0.65 4.65 8.52
N VAL A 175 0.31 3.45 8.03
CA VAL A 175 0.90 2.81 6.85
C VAL A 175 -0.16 2.79 5.74
N THR A 176 0.15 3.41 4.61
CA THR A 176 -0.74 3.40 3.43
C THR A 176 -0.37 2.25 2.51
N VAL A 177 -1.30 1.35 2.23
CA VAL A 177 -1.07 0.12 1.46
C VAL A 177 -2.07 -0.01 0.32
N CYS A 178 -1.60 -0.52 -0.83
CA CYS A 178 -2.47 -1.09 -1.84
C CYS A 178 -2.32 -2.61 -1.85
N SER A 179 -3.42 -3.32 -1.56
CA SER A 179 -3.52 -4.77 -1.68
C SER A 179 -4.21 -5.10 -3.00
N ASP A 180 -3.45 -5.60 -3.97
CA ASP A 180 -3.97 -6.09 -5.25
C ASP A 180 -4.28 -7.59 -5.14
N ARG A 181 -5.58 -7.88 -5.24
CA ARG A 181 -6.19 -9.22 -5.17
C ARG A 181 -6.86 -9.57 -6.50
N THR A 182 -6.55 -8.85 -7.58
CA THR A 182 -7.22 -9.01 -8.88
C THR A 182 -7.03 -10.39 -9.50
N GLN A 183 -5.95 -11.09 -9.13
CA GLN A 183 -5.65 -12.46 -9.56
C GLN A 183 -5.99 -13.52 -8.50
N MET A 184 -6.38 -13.10 -7.30
CA MET A 184 -6.71 -13.99 -6.19
C MET A 184 -7.95 -14.81 -6.52
N LYS A 185 -7.96 -16.08 -6.09
CA LYS A 185 -9.12 -16.97 -6.18
C LYS A 185 -9.65 -17.31 -4.80
N ALA A 186 -10.75 -18.07 -4.73
CA ALA A 186 -11.25 -18.63 -3.48
C ALA A 186 -11.73 -20.07 -3.67
N THR A 187 -11.44 -20.92 -2.69
CA THR A 187 -11.83 -22.33 -2.70
C THR A 187 -12.50 -22.68 -1.37
N ASP A 188 -13.69 -23.29 -1.42
CA ASP A 188 -14.37 -23.72 -0.20
C ASP A 188 -13.62 -24.86 0.50
N PHE A 189 -14.04 -25.23 1.72
CA PHE A 189 -13.40 -26.32 2.45
C PHE A 189 -13.56 -27.72 1.83
N GLN A 190 -14.38 -27.86 0.78
CA GLN A 190 -14.55 -29.09 0.03
C GLN A 190 -13.64 -29.12 -1.22
N GLY A 191 -12.93 -28.03 -1.51
CA GLY A 191 -12.07 -27.92 -2.70
C GLY A 191 -12.77 -27.34 -3.92
N ASN A 192 -14.00 -26.84 -3.80
CA ASN A 192 -14.71 -26.25 -4.94
C ASN A 192 -14.29 -24.79 -5.14
N ASP A 193 -14.12 -24.38 -6.39
CA ASP A 193 -13.93 -22.97 -6.73
C ASP A 193 -15.20 -22.17 -6.42
N VAL A 194 -15.05 -21.19 -5.52
CA VAL A 194 -16.10 -20.25 -5.10
C VAL A 194 -15.68 -18.80 -5.33
N THR A 195 -14.76 -18.58 -6.27
CA THR A 195 -14.22 -17.26 -6.62
C THR A 195 -15.34 -16.32 -7.06
N GLN A 196 -15.42 -15.16 -6.43
CA GLN A 196 -16.35 -14.10 -6.81
C GLN A 196 -15.58 -12.98 -7.50
N LYS A 197 -16.01 -12.59 -8.70
CA LYS A 197 -15.34 -11.52 -9.45
C LYS A 197 -15.30 -10.17 -8.70
N SER A 198 -16.28 -9.92 -7.82
CA SER A 198 -16.32 -8.73 -6.97
C SER A 198 -15.22 -8.70 -5.89
N THR A 199 -14.66 -9.87 -5.51
CA THR A 199 -13.55 -9.96 -4.55
C THR A 199 -12.18 -9.88 -5.22
N GLN A 200 -12.13 -9.95 -6.55
CA GLN A 200 -10.92 -9.73 -7.35
C GLN A 200 -10.76 -8.23 -7.62
N ASN A 201 -10.25 -7.52 -6.61
CA ASN A 201 -10.17 -6.07 -6.59
C ASN A 201 -8.82 -5.58 -6.06
N ARG A 202 -8.59 -4.27 -6.14
CA ARG A 202 -7.52 -3.59 -5.40
C ARG A 202 -8.14 -2.84 -4.23
N VAL A 203 -7.49 -2.87 -3.07
CA VAL A 203 -7.99 -2.17 -1.88
C VAL A 203 -6.89 -1.29 -1.33
N ALA A 204 -7.18 0.01 -1.23
CA ALA A 204 -6.31 0.93 -0.51
C ALA A 204 -6.67 0.88 0.98
N LEU A 205 -5.67 0.71 1.83
CA LEU A 205 -5.82 0.60 3.27
C LEU A 205 -4.97 1.66 3.96
N LEU A 206 -5.51 2.27 5.01
CA LEU A 206 -4.77 2.97 6.04
C LEU A 206 -4.69 2.06 7.26
N VAL A 207 -3.47 1.62 7.58
CA VAL A 207 -3.20 0.68 8.66
C VAL A 207 -2.54 1.45 9.80
N ARG A 208 -3.23 1.52 10.94
CA ARG A 208 -2.66 2.12 12.15
C ARG A 208 -1.89 1.08 12.93
N MET A 209 -0.61 1.36 13.15
CA MET A 209 0.28 0.57 13.98
C MET A 209 0.58 1.28 15.29
N VAL A 210 0.77 0.50 16.35
CA VAL A 210 1.20 0.98 17.67
C VAL A 210 2.36 0.12 18.18
N PRO A 211 3.32 0.70 18.91
CA PRO A 211 4.39 -0.08 19.50
C PRO A 211 3.86 -0.85 20.72
N ARG A 212 4.27 -2.10 20.84
CA ARG A 212 4.13 -2.90 22.05
C ARG A 212 5.34 -2.68 22.97
N ASP A 213 5.22 -3.08 24.24
CA ASP A 213 6.26 -2.93 25.26
C ASP A 213 7.61 -3.60 24.89
N ASP A 214 7.59 -4.62 24.04
CA ASP A 214 8.80 -5.29 23.52
C ASP A 214 9.39 -4.61 22.27
N GLY A 215 8.85 -3.44 21.89
CA GLY A 215 9.29 -2.65 20.76
C GLY A 215 8.80 -3.16 19.40
N VAL A 216 7.98 -4.20 19.33
CA VAL A 216 7.35 -4.66 18.07
C VAL A 216 6.16 -3.76 17.74
N TRP A 217 6.06 -3.31 16.49
CA TRP A 217 4.87 -2.60 16.02
C TRP A 217 3.77 -3.62 15.67
N ILE A 218 2.56 -3.41 16.19
CA ILE A 218 1.40 -4.27 15.94
C ILE A 218 0.25 -3.46 15.37
N THR A 219 -0.60 -4.10 14.58
CA THR A 219 -1.72 -3.44 13.90
C THR A 219 -2.91 -3.25 14.85
N GLN A 220 -3.37 -2.02 15.03
CA GLN A 220 -4.49 -1.67 15.90
C GLN A 220 -5.82 -1.53 15.16
N SER A 221 -5.80 -0.93 13.98
CA SER A 221 -7.00 -0.73 13.15
C SER A 221 -6.64 -0.64 11.67
N GLU A 222 -7.54 -1.08 10.80
CA GLU A 222 -7.43 -0.93 9.35
C GLU A 222 -8.65 -0.18 8.81
N THR A 223 -8.41 0.83 7.98
CA THR A 223 -9.48 1.59 7.30
C THR A 223 -9.34 1.42 5.80
N VAL A 224 -10.43 1.04 5.12
CA VAL A 224 -10.48 1.06 3.65
C VAL A 224 -10.58 2.51 3.18
N LEU A 225 -9.57 2.95 2.43
CA LEU A 225 -9.53 4.28 1.82
C LEU A 225 -10.28 4.31 0.48
N SER A 226 -10.08 3.29 -0.35
CA SER A 226 -10.72 3.17 -1.66
C SER A 226 -10.69 1.74 -2.19
N MET A 227 -11.51 1.48 -3.21
CA MET A 227 -11.53 0.21 -3.94
C MET A 227 -11.24 0.47 -5.41
N ASN A 228 -10.29 -0.28 -5.98
CA ASN A 228 -9.83 -0.23 -7.37
C ASN A 228 -9.17 1.09 -7.82
N GLU A 229 -8.93 2.04 -6.91
CA GLU A 229 -8.29 3.32 -7.24
C GLU A 229 -6.79 3.35 -6.94
N CYS A 230 -6.27 2.39 -6.18
CA CYS A 230 -4.83 2.29 -5.90
C CYS A 230 -4.09 1.40 -6.91
N THR A 231 -2.76 1.56 -6.93
CA THR A 231 -1.82 0.68 -7.62
C THR A 231 -0.80 0.16 -6.61
N ALA A 232 -0.48 -1.14 -6.70
CA ALA A 232 0.58 -1.74 -5.89
C ALA A 232 1.97 -1.38 -6.44
N GLU A 233 2.08 -1.10 -7.74
CA GLU A 233 3.30 -0.56 -8.33
C GLU A 233 3.39 0.94 -8.04
N THR A 234 4.60 1.45 -7.77
CA THR A 234 4.84 2.88 -7.63
C THR A 234 4.32 3.62 -8.86
N GLY A 235 3.44 4.60 -8.64
CA GLY A 235 3.08 5.58 -9.65
C GLY A 235 4.35 6.23 -10.20
N LYS A 236 4.48 6.21 -11.52
CA LYS A 236 5.62 6.72 -12.27
C LYS A 236 5.85 8.22 -12.06
#